data_AF-Q1GNK2-F1
#
_entry.id   AF-Q1GNK2-F1
#
_cell.length_a   1.000
_cell.length_b   1.000
_cell.length_c   1.000
_cell.angle_alpha   90.00
_cell.angle_beta   90.00
_cell.angle_gamma   90.00
#
_symmetry.space_group_name_H-M   'P 1'
#
loop_
_entity.id
_entity.type
_entity.pdbx_description
1 polymer ?
#
loop_
_entity_poly.entity_id
_entity_poly.type
_entity_poly.pdbx_seq_one_letter_code
_entity_poly.pdbx_strand_id
1 'polypeptide(L)'
;MAGDRRHRNPCPSPGRRGQGKKGGVQAQALGRSRGGFGTKIHAVVDALGLPVRFMLGPGQQNDMAPACDLIRGLKAEHVLADRAYDADSLCDLITEQGGEPVIPPRRHRKVQRSYDRIAYKQRWGIEGFFAKLKQWRRIATRHDKLAANFLGFIKLASIMLWLK
;
A
#
# COMPACT_ATOMS: atom_id res chain seq x y z
N MET A 1 -36.25 67.28 -25.33
CA MET A 1 -35.60 66.33 -26.24
C MET A 1 -35.07 65.16 -25.42
N ALA A 2 -35.63 63.98 -25.65
CA ALA A 2 -35.29 62.75 -24.94
C ALA A 2 -33.94 62.19 -25.43
N GLY A 3 -33.08 61.79 -24.49
CA GLY A 3 -31.77 61.20 -24.76
C GLY A 3 -31.53 59.99 -23.87
N ASP A 4 -31.79 58.82 -24.45
CA ASP A 4 -31.58 57.45 -23.96
C ASP A 4 -30.14 57.22 -23.43
N ARG A 5 -29.99 56.83 -22.15
CA ARG A 5 -28.76 56.22 -21.62
C ARG A 5 -29.10 54.88 -20.99
N ARG A 6 -28.98 53.84 -21.81
CA ARG A 6 -29.14 52.44 -21.47
C ARG A 6 -28.19 52.02 -20.34
N HIS A 7 -28.76 51.40 -19.32
CA HIS A 7 -28.06 50.66 -18.27
C HIS A 7 -27.20 49.56 -18.90
N ARG A 8 -25.89 49.58 -18.64
CA ARG A 8 -25.00 48.43 -18.91
C ARG A 8 -25.19 47.41 -17.79
N ASN A 9 -25.89 46.31 -18.09
CA ASN A 9 -25.88 45.14 -17.23
C ASN A 9 -24.47 44.52 -17.23
N PRO A 10 -23.84 44.24 -16.07
CA PRO A 10 -22.58 43.53 -16.04
C PRO A 10 -22.77 42.05 -16.43
N CYS A 11 -21.88 41.55 -17.29
CA CYS A 11 -21.85 40.13 -17.69
C CYS A 11 -21.71 39.21 -16.47
N PRO A 12 -22.43 38.07 -16.43
CA PRO A 12 -22.21 37.07 -15.39
C PRO A 12 -20.84 36.41 -15.59
N SER A 13 -20.06 36.36 -14.52
CA SER A 13 -18.75 35.70 -14.50
C SER A 13 -18.90 34.21 -14.84
N PRO A 14 -17.97 33.60 -15.61
CA PRO A 14 -18.07 32.19 -15.95
C PRO A 14 -18.00 31.34 -14.67
N GLY A 15 -19.05 30.53 -14.48
CA GLY A 15 -19.24 29.70 -13.29
C GLY A 15 -18.03 28.82 -13.00
N ARG A 16 -17.63 28.78 -11.72
CA ARG A 16 -16.67 27.81 -11.18
C ARG A 16 -17.13 26.40 -11.58
N ARG A 17 -16.45 25.78 -12.55
CA ARG A 17 -16.53 24.33 -12.74
C ARG A 17 -16.18 23.69 -11.40
N GLY A 18 -17.14 22.96 -10.85
CA GLY A 18 -16.96 22.25 -9.59
C GLY A 18 -15.67 21.44 -9.63
N GLN A 19 -14.73 21.79 -8.75
CA GLN A 19 -13.64 20.90 -8.42
C GLN A 19 -14.28 19.67 -7.78
N GLY A 20 -14.52 18.63 -8.57
CA GLY A 20 -14.78 17.31 -8.01
C GLY A 20 -13.64 17.02 -7.04
N LYS A 21 -13.97 16.84 -5.76
CA LYS A 21 -13.03 16.55 -4.68
C LYS A 21 -12.35 15.20 -4.96
N LYS A 22 -11.43 15.17 -5.92
CA LYS A 22 -10.45 14.10 -6.06
C LYS A 22 -9.51 14.31 -4.89
N GLY A 23 -9.84 13.68 -3.75
CA GLY A 23 -9.08 13.77 -2.51
C GLY A 23 -7.58 13.79 -2.83
N GLY A 24 -6.87 14.75 -2.24
CA GLY A 24 -5.54 15.18 -2.67
C GLY A 24 -4.49 14.07 -2.76
N VAL A 25 -3.27 14.43 -3.13
CA VAL A 25 -2.15 13.51 -3.42
C VAL A 25 -2.00 12.37 -2.38
N GLN A 26 -2.14 12.67 -1.09
CA GLN A 26 -2.09 11.68 -0.01
C GLN A 26 -3.24 10.65 -0.07
N ALA A 27 -4.46 11.07 -0.36
CA ALA A 27 -5.61 10.18 -0.52
C ALA A 27 -5.48 9.24 -1.74
N GLN A 28 -4.59 9.57 -2.69
CA GLN A 28 -4.25 8.71 -3.83
C GLN A 28 -3.02 7.83 -3.59
N ALA A 29 -2.58 7.71 -2.34
CA ALA A 29 -1.38 6.97 -1.93
C ALA A 29 -0.13 7.38 -2.74
N LEU A 30 -0.06 8.63 -3.18
CA LEU A 30 1.09 9.19 -3.87
C LEU A 30 2.00 9.85 -2.83
N GLY A 31 3.27 9.47 -2.82
CA GLY A 31 4.30 10.12 -2.01
C GLY A 31 5.42 10.67 -2.88
N ARG A 32 5.93 11.87 -2.56
CA ARG A 32 7.16 12.38 -3.19
C ARG A 32 8.38 11.69 -2.58
N SER A 33 9.27 11.20 -3.44
CA SER A 33 10.62 10.76 -3.09
C SER A 33 11.65 11.47 -3.99
N ARG A 34 12.95 11.22 -3.78
CA ARG A 34 14.02 11.80 -4.59
C ARG A 34 13.94 11.42 -6.08
N GLY A 35 13.24 10.34 -6.42
CA GLY A 35 13.05 9.85 -7.80
C GLY A 35 11.70 10.19 -8.43
N GLY A 36 10.85 10.98 -7.78
CA GLY A 36 9.52 11.35 -8.28
C GLY A 36 8.37 10.92 -7.36
N PHE A 37 7.16 10.81 -7.92
CA PHE A 37 5.98 10.33 -7.18
C PHE A 37 5.89 8.80 -7.25
N GLY A 38 5.77 8.15 -6.09
CA GLY A 38 5.67 6.70 -6.00
C GLY A 38 4.66 6.23 -4.96
N THR A 39 4.45 4.92 -4.94
CA THR A 39 3.52 4.21 -4.05
C THR A 39 4.13 2.92 -3.60
N LYS A 40 3.93 2.62 -2.33
CA LYS A 40 4.26 1.34 -1.74
C LYS A 40 3.03 0.44 -1.78
N ILE A 41 3.25 -0.78 -2.24
CA ILE A 41 2.27 -1.86 -2.17
C ILE A 41 2.68 -2.69 -0.96
N HIS A 42 1.82 -2.72 0.06
CA HIS A 42 1.96 -3.62 1.20
C HIS A 42 1.04 -4.81 0.96
N ALA A 43 1.57 -6.02 1.08
CA ALA A 43 0.84 -7.24 0.74
C ALA A 43 1.05 -8.31 1.82
N VAL A 44 -0.01 -9.06 2.11
CA VAL A 44 0.07 -10.34 2.81
C VAL A 44 -0.10 -11.44 1.78
N VAL A 45 0.75 -12.45 1.90
CA VAL A 45 0.83 -13.58 0.99
C VAL A 45 0.79 -14.84 1.85
N ASP A 46 0.11 -15.88 1.38
CA ASP A 46 0.07 -17.17 2.05
C ASP A 46 1.36 -17.98 1.85
N ALA A 47 1.40 -19.19 2.43
CA ALA A 47 2.56 -20.08 2.34
C ALA A 47 2.88 -20.56 0.90
N LEU A 48 1.90 -20.48 -0.02
CA LEU A 48 2.06 -20.88 -1.43
C LEU A 48 2.50 -19.72 -2.32
N GLY A 49 2.65 -18.52 -1.76
CA GLY A 49 2.97 -17.33 -2.54
C GLY A 49 1.75 -16.68 -3.20
N LEU A 50 0.54 -16.99 -2.72
CA LEU A 50 -0.71 -16.40 -3.21
C LEU A 50 -1.15 -15.21 -2.35
N PRO A 51 -1.60 -14.11 -2.98
CA PRO A 51 -1.95 -12.90 -2.25
C PRO A 51 -3.27 -13.02 -1.48
N VAL A 52 -3.27 -12.49 -0.25
CA VAL A 52 -4.44 -12.49 0.67
C VAL A 52 -5.00 -11.07 0.85
N ARG A 53 -4.13 -10.08 1.11
CA ARG A 53 -4.56 -8.71 1.41
C ARG A 53 -3.56 -7.68 0.90
N PHE A 54 -4.08 -6.50 0.52
CA PHE A 54 -3.28 -5.38 0.04
C PHE A 54 -3.64 -4.07 0.75
N MET A 55 -2.62 -3.24 0.97
CA MET A 55 -2.76 -1.84 1.34
C MET A 55 -1.81 -1.00 0.50
N LEU A 56 -2.24 0.23 0.16
CA LEU A 56 -1.42 1.18 -0.58
C LEU A 56 -0.97 2.31 0.34
N GLY A 57 0.31 2.64 0.26
CA GLY A 57 0.92 3.73 1.02
C GLY A 57 1.63 4.73 0.11
N PRO A 58 1.76 6.02 0.48
CA PRO A 58 2.65 6.95 -0.19
C PRO A 58 4.08 6.39 -0.28
N GLY A 59 4.79 6.66 -1.39
CA GLY A 59 6.13 6.14 -1.63
C GLY A 59 7.18 6.42 -0.54
N GLN A 60 7.00 7.48 0.24
CA GLN A 60 7.89 7.87 1.35
C GLN A 60 7.50 7.24 2.69
N GLN A 61 6.32 6.63 2.79
CA GLN A 61 5.79 6.11 4.05
C GLN A 61 6.70 4.99 4.59
N ASN A 62 6.86 4.94 5.90
CA ASN A 62 7.54 3.82 6.56
C ASN A 62 6.75 2.52 6.36
N ASP A 63 7.44 1.43 6.01
CA ASP A 63 6.80 0.12 5.78
C ASP A 63 6.12 -0.45 7.01
N MET A 64 6.57 -0.05 8.20
CA MET A 64 5.96 -0.44 9.47
C MET A 64 4.58 0.21 9.70
N ALA A 65 4.32 1.38 9.12
CA ALA A 65 3.10 2.14 9.39
C ALA A 65 1.81 1.35 9.06
N PRO A 66 1.68 0.68 7.90
CA PRO A 66 0.50 -0.16 7.61
C PRO A 66 0.58 -1.58 8.19
N ALA A 67 1.69 -2.00 8.79
CA ALA A 67 1.95 -3.41 9.08
C ALA A 67 0.90 -4.04 10.01
N CYS A 68 0.53 -3.35 11.09
CA CYS A 68 -0.47 -3.86 12.04
C CYS A 68 -1.86 -3.97 11.40
N ASP A 69 -2.30 -2.91 10.72
CA ASP A 69 -3.61 -2.92 10.05
C ASP A 69 -3.66 -3.96 8.92
N LEU A 70 -2.53 -4.19 8.26
CA LEU A 70 -2.41 -5.18 7.20
C LEU A 70 -2.66 -6.60 7.72
N ILE A 71 -2.12 -6.98 8.88
CA ILE A 71 -2.27 -8.34 9.43
C ILE A 71 -3.49 -8.52 10.35
N ARG A 72 -4.10 -7.43 10.84
CA ARG A 72 -5.19 -7.51 11.83
C ARG A 72 -6.36 -8.35 11.31
N GLY A 73 -6.82 -9.28 12.15
CA GLY A 73 -7.90 -10.22 11.87
C GLY A 73 -7.51 -11.41 10.97
N LEU A 74 -6.24 -11.55 10.60
CA LEU A 74 -5.75 -12.71 9.85
C LEU A 74 -5.16 -13.73 10.83
N LYS A 75 -5.74 -14.93 10.86
CA LYS A 75 -5.19 -16.05 11.63
C LYS A 75 -4.11 -16.75 10.82
N ALA A 76 -2.92 -16.86 11.39
CA ALA A 76 -1.82 -17.61 10.82
C ALA A 76 -0.97 -18.19 11.95
N GLU A 77 -0.48 -19.41 11.76
CA GLU A 77 0.41 -20.07 12.74
C GLU A 77 1.77 -19.38 12.79
N HIS A 78 2.30 -18.99 11.63
CA HIS A 78 3.58 -18.29 11.50
C HIS A 78 3.43 -17.04 10.64
N VAL A 79 3.95 -15.92 11.10
CA VAL A 79 3.97 -14.65 10.34
C VAL A 79 5.41 -14.26 10.04
N LEU A 80 5.78 -14.36 8.77
CA LEU A 80 7.11 -14.03 8.27
C LEU A 80 7.12 -12.60 7.79
N ALA A 81 8.10 -11.82 8.24
CA ALA A 81 8.34 -10.48 7.71
C ALA A 81 9.82 -10.13 7.71
N ASP A 82 10.20 -9.18 6.86
CA ASP A 82 11.56 -8.68 6.83
C ASP A 82 11.95 -8.00 8.14
N ARG A 83 13.25 -7.95 8.41
CA ARG A 83 13.83 -7.26 9.59
C ARG A 83 13.32 -5.82 9.76
N ALA A 84 12.96 -5.14 8.66
CA ALA A 84 12.41 -3.78 8.72
C ALA A 84 11.09 -3.71 9.53
N TYR A 85 10.34 -4.81 9.60
CA TYR A 85 9.11 -4.97 10.36
C TYR A 85 9.33 -5.38 11.82
N ASP A 86 10.58 -5.47 12.29
CA ASP A 86 10.86 -5.68 13.70
C ASP A 86 10.39 -4.48 14.55
N ALA A 87 9.24 -4.66 15.19
CA ALA A 87 8.64 -3.74 16.15
C ALA A 87 7.76 -4.52 17.13
N ASP A 88 7.81 -4.14 18.40
CA ASP A 88 7.12 -4.86 19.49
C ASP A 88 5.62 -4.93 19.24
N SER A 89 5.00 -3.79 18.90
CA SER A 89 3.59 -3.71 18.52
C SER A 89 3.14 -4.71 17.44
N LEU A 90 4.01 -5.09 16.51
CA LEU A 90 3.66 -6.08 15.47
C LEU A 90 3.81 -7.51 16.00
N CYS A 91 4.90 -7.78 16.72
CA CYS A 91 5.12 -9.07 17.36
C CYS A 91 3.99 -9.39 18.36
N ASP A 92 3.63 -8.43 19.21
CA ASP A 92 2.56 -8.56 20.20
C ASP A 92 1.22 -8.85 19.51
N LEU A 93 0.89 -8.09 18.45
CA LEU A 93 -0.33 -8.32 17.67
C LEU A 93 -0.35 -9.70 16.98
N ILE A 94 0.80 -10.22 16.54
CA ILE A 94 0.88 -11.57 15.95
C ILE A 94 0.58 -12.61 17.03
N THR A 95 1.20 -12.47 18.21
CA THR A 95 1.01 -13.38 19.35
C THR A 95 -0.40 -13.33 19.91
N GLU A 96 -1.00 -12.14 20.04
CA GLU A 96 -2.40 -11.95 20.46
C GLU A 96 -3.39 -12.64 19.52
N GLN A 97 -3.07 -12.73 18.24
CA GLN A 97 -3.88 -13.44 17.24
C GLN A 97 -3.60 -14.95 17.18
N GLY A 98 -2.71 -15.46 18.04
CA GLY A 98 -2.34 -16.87 18.15
C GLY A 98 -1.28 -17.34 17.17
N GLY A 99 -0.51 -16.43 16.57
CA GLY A 99 0.60 -16.77 15.66
C GLY A 99 1.98 -16.55 16.27
N GLU A 100 2.99 -17.12 15.64
CA GLU A 100 4.40 -16.92 15.97
C GLU A 100 5.05 -15.89 15.02
N PRO A 101 5.67 -14.81 15.55
CA PRO A 101 6.37 -13.83 14.73
C PRO A 101 7.75 -14.33 14.29
N VAL A 102 7.87 -14.77 13.04
CA VAL A 102 9.14 -15.17 12.42
C VAL A 102 9.79 -13.94 11.75
N ILE A 103 10.23 -13.00 12.59
CA ILE A 103 10.80 -11.71 12.16
C ILE A 103 12.20 -11.57 12.77
N PRO A 104 13.27 -11.51 11.95
CA PRO A 104 14.62 -11.31 12.47
C PRO A 104 14.73 -9.99 13.24
N PRO A 105 15.36 -9.96 14.42
CA PRO A 105 15.57 -8.72 15.16
C PRO A 105 16.48 -7.76 14.38
N ARG A 106 16.27 -6.46 14.61
CA ARG A 106 17.15 -5.39 14.16
C ARG A 106 18.50 -5.49 14.88
N ARG A 107 19.56 -5.18 14.14
CA ARG A 107 20.95 -5.30 14.63
C ARG A 107 21.23 -4.45 15.89
N HIS A 108 20.55 -3.32 16.03
CA HIS A 108 20.72 -2.38 17.15
C HIS A 108 19.75 -2.63 18.32
N ARG A 109 18.95 -3.71 18.27
CA ARG A 109 18.05 -4.06 19.37
C ARG A 109 18.87 -4.54 20.56
N LYS A 110 18.55 -4.02 21.75
CA LYS A 110 19.24 -4.39 23.01
C LYS A 110 19.14 -5.90 23.29
N VAL A 111 17.96 -6.46 23.07
CA VAL A 111 17.69 -7.89 23.22
C VAL A 111 17.51 -8.51 21.84
N GLN A 112 18.40 -9.43 21.48
CA GLN A 112 18.31 -10.21 20.25
C GLN A 112 17.41 -11.42 20.53
N ARG A 113 16.16 -11.36 20.08
CA ARG A 113 15.24 -12.51 20.18
C ARG A 113 15.68 -13.65 19.26
N SER A 114 15.43 -14.88 19.68
CA SER A 114 15.44 -16.03 18.77
C SER A 114 14.28 -15.92 17.79
N TYR A 115 14.47 -16.52 16.61
CA TYR A 115 13.44 -16.69 15.59
C TYR A 115 13.80 -17.94 14.79
N ASP A 116 12.80 -18.62 14.24
CA ASP A 116 13.04 -19.77 13.39
C ASP A 116 13.67 -19.33 12.04
N ARG A 117 14.96 -19.62 11.88
CA ARG A 117 15.72 -19.32 10.67
C ARG A 117 15.34 -20.22 9.49
N ILE A 118 14.80 -21.41 9.75
CA ILE A 118 14.35 -22.36 8.73
C ILE A 118 13.02 -21.84 8.18
N ALA A 119 12.04 -21.57 9.04
CA ALA A 119 10.79 -20.94 8.61
C ALA A 119 11.06 -19.62 7.86
N TYR A 120 11.97 -18.77 8.35
CA TYR A 120 12.31 -17.51 7.68
C TYR A 120 12.75 -17.65 6.21
N LYS A 121 13.33 -18.80 5.80
CA LYS A 121 13.70 -19.05 4.39
C LYS A 121 12.47 -19.10 3.47
N GLN A 122 11.30 -19.45 3.99
CA GLN A 122 10.06 -19.51 3.23
C GLN A 122 9.54 -18.13 2.79
N ARG A 123 10.15 -17.03 3.27
CA ARG A 123 9.86 -15.66 2.78
C ARG A 123 10.06 -15.49 1.27
N TRP A 124 10.76 -16.42 0.61
CA TRP A 124 10.85 -16.48 -0.85
C TRP A 124 9.47 -16.44 -1.54
N GLY A 125 8.41 -16.98 -0.92
CA GLY A 125 7.05 -16.87 -1.45
C GLY A 125 6.58 -15.42 -1.62
N ILE A 126 6.95 -14.53 -0.69
CA ILE A 126 6.67 -13.09 -0.75
C ILE A 126 7.45 -12.44 -1.89
N GLU A 127 8.74 -12.74 -2.01
CA GLU A 127 9.61 -12.22 -3.08
C GLU A 127 9.11 -12.67 -4.46
N GLY A 128 8.74 -13.95 -4.58
CA GLY A 128 8.14 -14.54 -5.78
C GLY A 128 6.82 -13.90 -6.16
N PHE A 129 5.94 -13.62 -5.20
CA PHE A 129 4.70 -12.87 -5.44
C PHE A 129 5.00 -11.49 -6.05
N PHE A 130 5.88 -10.69 -5.43
CA PHE A 130 6.21 -9.36 -5.95
C PHE A 130 6.92 -9.41 -7.31
N ALA A 131 7.74 -10.44 -7.56
CA ALA A 131 8.35 -10.65 -8.87
C ALA A 131 7.29 -10.88 -9.95
N LYS A 132 6.33 -11.79 -9.69
CA LYS A 132 5.19 -12.05 -10.60
C LYS A 132 4.33 -10.79 -10.81
N LEU A 133 4.02 -10.08 -9.73
CA LEU A 133 3.23 -8.84 -9.77
C LEU A 133 3.91 -7.76 -10.66
N LYS A 134 5.24 -7.67 -10.61
CA LYS A 134 6.04 -6.71 -11.39
C LYS A 134 6.21 -7.08 -12.86
N GLN A 135 5.83 -8.30 -13.28
CA GLN A 135 5.79 -8.64 -14.72
C GLN A 135 4.73 -7.81 -15.46
N TRP A 136 3.73 -7.30 -14.73
CA TRP A 136 2.65 -6.49 -15.28
C TRP A 136 3.11 -5.04 -15.35
N ARG A 137 3.51 -4.58 -16.55
CA ARG A 137 4.08 -3.25 -16.78
C ARG A 137 3.27 -2.10 -16.16
N ARG A 138 1.95 -2.20 -16.22
CA ARG A 138 1.02 -1.22 -15.62
C ARG A 138 1.18 -1.07 -14.11
N ILE A 139 1.46 -2.18 -13.42
CA ILE A 139 1.69 -2.19 -11.97
C ILE A 139 3.11 -1.71 -11.68
N ALA A 140 4.11 -2.25 -12.37
CA ALA A 140 5.52 -1.96 -12.13
C ALA A 140 5.87 -0.46 -12.22
N THR A 141 5.34 0.25 -13.22
CA THR A 141 5.60 1.69 -13.41
C THR A 141 4.53 2.59 -12.77
N ARG A 142 3.45 2.01 -12.21
CA ARG A 142 2.23 2.73 -11.81
C ARG A 142 1.76 3.74 -12.87
N HIS A 143 1.02 3.28 -13.89
CA HIS A 143 0.40 4.19 -14.87
C HIS A 143 -0.83 4.93 -14.34
N ASP A 144 -1.46 4.41 -13.28
CA ASP A 144 -2.74 4.90 -12.78
C ASP A 144 -2.58 6.03 -11.75
N LYS A 145 -3.20 7.19 -12.03
CA LYS A 145 -3.20 8.35 -11.13
C LYS A 145 -4.03 8.14 -9.87
N LEU A 146 -5.13 7.39 -9.97
CA LEU A 146 -6.03 7.12 -8.85
C LEU A 146 -5.62 5.84 -8.12
N ALA A 147 -5.61 5.88 -6.78
CA ALA A 147 -5.30 4.72 -5.96
C ALA A 147 -6.29 3.57 -6.17
N ALA A 148 -7.57 3.88 -6.35
CA ALA A 148 -8.62 2.89 -6.57
C ALA A 148 -8.36 2.07 -7.86
N ASN A 149 -8.01 2.74 -8.97
CA ASN A 149 -7.71 2.07 -10.23
C ASN A 149 -6.44 1.21 -10.11
N PHE A 150 -5.40 1.77 -9.49
CA PHE A 150 -4.16 1.04 -9.26
C PHE A 150 -4.37 -0.23 -8.42
N LEU A 151 -5.11 -0.10 -7.32
CA LEU A 151 -5.50 -1.23 -6.47
C LEU A 151 -6.36 -2.25 -7.23
N GLY A 152 -7.27 -1.78 -8.10
CA GLY A 152 -8.07 -2.63 -8.98
C GLY A 152 -7.22 -3.51 -9.88
N PHE A 153 -6.20 -2.95 -10.53
CA PHE A 153 -5.26 -3.74 -11.35
C PHE A 153 -4.40 -4.70 -10.53
N ILE A 154 -3.97 -4.32 -9.32
CA ILE A 154 -3.27 -5.24 -8.41
C ILE A 154 -4.18 -6.42 -8.04
N LYS A 155 -5.45 -6.17 -7.71
CA LYS A 155 -6.43 -7.22 -7.43
C LYS A 155 -6.67 -8.11 -8.64
N LEU A 156 -6.79 -7.54 -9.84
CA LEU A 156 -6.95 -8.33 -11.07
C LEU A 156 -5.75 -9.25 -11.31
N ALA A 157 -4.52 -8.73 -11.18
CA ALA A 157 -3.31 -9.55 -11.27
C ALA A 157 -3.27 -10.66 -10.23
N SER A 158 -3.72 -10.35 -9.02
CA SER A 158 -3.80 -11.29 -7.91
C SER A 158 -4.79 -12.42 -8.19
N ILE A 159 -5.97 -12.09 -8.73
CA ILE A 159 -6.96 -13.09 -9.15
C ILE A 159 -6.38 -14.01 -10.23
N MET A 160 -5.66 -13.46 -11.21
CA MET A 160 -5.01 -14.30 -12.23
C MET A 160 -3.93 -15.23 -11.65
N LEU A 161 -3.29 -14.85 -10.54
CA LEU A 161 -2.37 -15.75 -9.83
C LEU A 161 -3.09 -16.88 -9.11
N TRP A 162 -4.30 -16.63 -8.59
CA TRP A 162 -5.15 -17.64 -7.95
C TRP A 162 -5.77 -18.63 -8.95
N LEU A 163 -6.02 -18.21 -10.18
CA LEU A 163 -6.65 -19.04 -11.23
C LEU A 163 -5.66 -19.88 -12.04
N LYS A 164 -4.37 -19.75 -11.77
CA LYS A 164 -3.32 -20.41 -12.53
C LYS A 164 -2.99 -21.78 -11.96
#